data_AF-A0A131Z6J5-F1
#
_entry.id   AF-A0A131Z6J5-F1
#
_cell.length_a   1.000
_cell.length_b   1.000
_cell.length_c   1.000
_cell.angle_alpha   90.00
_cell.angle_beta   90.00
_cell.angle_gamma   90.00
#
_symmetry.space_group_name_H-M   'P 1'
#
loop_
_entity.id
_entity.type
_entity.pdbx_description
1 polymer ?
#
loop_
_entity_poly.entity_id
_entity_poly.type
_entity_poly.pdbx_seq_one_letter_code
_entity_poly.pdbx_strand_id
1 'polypeptide(L)'
;MDVIRIANSCRYEAHMSFHMTSMITTSVVFSLLSHLMWSVSDAARANIVVSYETPRPSRRSCQYNGKTFSHGYYNDTNPECISYWCVNGDMDIATCSNETPRPYGSCVYVRRKGPFPYCCEYIRAC
;
A
#
# COMPACT_ATOMS: atom_id res chain seq x y z
N MET A 1 -53.56 62.67 -45.57
CA MET A 1 -53.39 61.21 -45.80
C MET A 1 -52.31 60.73 -44.81
N ASP A 2 -52.56 60.82 -43.50
CA ASP A 2 -51.44 60.79 -42.54
C ASP A 2 -51.65 59.92 -41.30
N VAL A 3 -52.87 59.49 -41.01
CA VAL A 3 -53.14 58.66 -39.80
C VAL A 3 -52.73 57.20 -40.00
N ILE A 4 -52.89 56.65 -41.21
CA ILE A 4 -52.56 55.25 -41.53
C ILE A 4 -51.04 55.02 -41.59
N ARG A 5 -50.27 56.05 -42.00
CA ARG A 5 -48.81 55.96 -42.12
C ARG A 5 -48.12 55.94 -40.76
N ILE A 6 -48.64 56.69 -39.79
CA ILE A 6 -48.13 56.75 -38.41
C ILE A 6 -48.47 55.45 -37.65
N ALA A 7 -49.70 54.94 -37.78
CA ALA A 7 -50.11 53.69 -37.13
C ALA A 7 -49.29 52.46 -37.61
N ASN A 8 -48.95 52.42 -38.90
CA ASN A 8 -48.09 51.37 -39.43
C ASN A 8 -46.64 51.51 -38.93
N SER A 9 -46.08 52.72 -38.88
CA SER A 9 -44.70 52.95 -38.41
C SER A 9 -44.49 52.53 -36.94
N CYS A 10 -45.44 52.83 -36.04
CA CYS A 10 -45.37 52.41 -34.64
C CYS A 10 -45.50 50.89 -34.45
N ARG A 11 -46.25 50.20 -35.33
CA ARG A 11 -46.43 48.74 -35.27
C ARG A 11 -45.17 47.98 -35.67
N TYR A 12 -44.40 48.49 -36.64
CA TYR A 12 -43.13 47.88 -37.06
C TYR A 12 -42.02 48.05 -36.02
N GLU A 13 -41.93 49.22 -35.37
CA GLU A 13 -40.95 49.45 -34.28
C GLU A 13 -41.23 48.57 -33.06
N ALA A 14 -42.49 48.43 -32.65
CA ALA A 14 -42.85 47.56 -31.53
C ALA A 14 -42.58 46.07 -31.81
N HIS A 15 -42.80 45.62 -33.05
CA HIS A 15 -42.52 44.24 -33.46
C HIS A 15 -41.02 43.94 -33.51
N MET A 16 -40.20 44.83 -34.10
CA MET A 16 -38.74 44.68 -34.12
C MET A 16 -38.12 44.74 -32.72
N SER A 17 -38.65 45.61 -31.84
CA SER A 17 -38.19 45.71 -30.45
C SER A 17 -38.56 44.46 -29.64
N PHE A 18 -39.72 43.85 -29.85
CA PHE A 18 -40.14 42.62 -29.18
C PHE A 18 -39.33 41.40 -29.64
N HIS A 19 -39.00 41.32 -30.92
CA HIS A 19 -38.13 40.27 -31.45
C HIS A 19 -36.68 40.42 -30.98
N MET A 20 -36.14 41.64 -30.93
CA MET A 20 -34.80 41.88 -30.39
C MET A 20 -34.70 41.57 -28.89
N THR A 21 -35.68 41.97 -28.07
CA THR A 21 -35.67 41.64 -26.64
C THR A 21 -35.88 40.14 -26.39
N SER A 22 -36.70 39.47 -27.20
CA SER A 22 -36.89 38.01 -27.16
C SER A 22 -35.62 37.24 -27.54
N MET A 23 -34.88 37.69 -28.56
CA MET A 23 -33.62 37.04 -28.99
C MET A 23 -32.47 37.29 -28.00
N ILE A 24 -32.39 38.48 -27.40
CA ILE A 24 -31.36 38.80 -26.40
C ILE A 24 -31.60 38.01 -25.11
N THR A 25 -32.84 37.94 -24.62
CA THR A 25 -33.17 37.22 -23.38
C THR A 25 -32.95 35.71 -23.51
N THR A 26 -33.33 35.12 -24.64
CA THR A 26 -33.05 33.69 -24.92
C THR A 26 -31.55 33.42 -25.01
N SER A 27 -30.77 34.29 -25.67
CA SER A 27 -29.31 34.14 -25.78
C SER A 27 -28.59 34.20 -24.43
N VAL A 28 -29.01 35.09 -23.52
CA VAL A 28 -28.45 35.19 -22.17
C VAL A 28 -28.78 33.95 -21.34
N VAL A 29 -30.02 33.45 -21.42
CA VAL A 29 -30.44 32.23 -20.72
C VAL A 29 -29.68 31.00 -21.23
N PHE A 30 -29.50 30.86 -22.54
CA PHE A 30 -28.68 29.78 -23.12
C PHE A 30 -27.21 29.89 -22.71
N SER A 31 -26.64 31.09 -22.65
CA SER A 31 -25.25 31.30 -22.20
C SER A 31 -25.08 30.91 -20.73
N LEU A 32 -26.02 31.31 -19.85
CA LEU A 32 -26.01 30.94 -18.44
C LEU A 32 -26.17 29.42 -18.22
N LEU A 33 -27.07 28.76 -18.97
CA LEU A 33 -27.25 27.30 -18.93
C LEU A 33 -25.99 26.56 -19.43
N SER A 34 -25.32 27.10 -20.45
CA SER A 34 -24.06 26.53 -20.97
C SER A 34 -22.94 26.58 -19.93
N HIS A 35 -22.81 27.70 -19.21
CA HIS A 35 -21.83 27.84 -18.13
C HIS A 35 -22.14 26.94 -16.92
N LEU A 36 -23.42 26.74 -16.58
CA LEU A 36 -23.83 25.80 -15.53
C LEU A 36 -23.51 24.34 -15.92
N MET A 37 -23.75 23.94 -17.16
CA MET A 37 -23.44 22.59 -17.63
C MET A 37 -21.93 22.30 -17.71
N TRP A 38 -21.09 23.29 -18.01
CA TRP A 38 -19.63 23.14 -17.95
C TRP A 38 -19.07 23.05 -16.52
N SER A 39 -19.78 23.57 -15.52
CA SER A 39 -19.34 23.53 -14.11
C SER A 39 -19.52 22.16 -13.41
N VAL A 40 -20.23 21.21 -14.04
CA VAL A 40 -20.49 19.87 -13.47
C VAL A 40 -19.41 18.84 -13.86
N SER A 41 -18.45 19.19 -14.72
CA SER A 41 -17.45 18.23 -15.24
C SER A 41 -16.13 18.17 -14.46
N ASP A 42 -15.92 19.00 -13.44
CA ASP A 42 -14.67 19.03 -12.66
C ASP A 42 -14.86 18.78 -11.15
N ALA A 43 -15.89 18.03 -10.77
CA ALA A 43 -16.08 17.56 -9.41
C ALA A 43 -16.20 16.03 -9.36
N ALA A 44 -15.08 15.34 -9.56
CA ALA A 44 -14.72 14.06 -8.90
C ALA A 44 -13.69 13.27 -9.74
N ARG A 45 -12.52 13.85 -9.97
CA ARG A 45 -11.33 13.02 -10.14
C ARG A 45 -10.14 13.61 -9.39
N ALA A 46 -10.39 14.07 -8.16
CA ALA A 46 -9.37 13.91 -7.15
C ALA A 46 -9.17 12.40 -6.99
N ASN A 47 -8.18 11.84 -7.70
CA ASN A 47 -7.57 10.59 -7.26
C ASN A 47 -7.02 10.88 -5.87
N ILE A 48 -7.83 10.66 -4.84
CA ILE A 48 -7.34 10.50 -3.49
C ILE A 48 -6.49 9.23 -3.58
N VAL A 49 -5.21 9.41 -3.84
CA VAL A 49 -4.21 8.39 -3.57
C VAL A 49 -4.22 8.28 -2.06
N VAL A 50 -5.13 7.47 -1.54
CA VAL A 50 -5.01 6.93 -0.20
C VAL A 50 -3.76 6.08 -0.27
N SER A 51 -2.62 6.69 0.02
CA SER A 51 -1.42 5.95 0.37
C SER A 51 -1.75 5.32 1.71
N TYR A 52 -2.36 4.14 1.67
CA TYR A 52 -2.24 3.22 2.78
C TYR A 52 -0.74 2.93 2.84
N GLU A 53 -0.01 3.64 3.69
CA GLU A 53 1.27 3.13 4.14
C GLU A 53 0.93 1.82 4.83
N THR A 54 1.04 0.70 4.10
CA THR A 54 1.02 -0.62 4.68
C THR A 54 2.07 -0.57 5.80
N PRO A 55 1.70 -0.78 7.08
CA PRO A 55 2.66 -0.71 8.16
C PRO A 55 3.81 -1.62 7.80
N ARG A 56 4.99 -1.03 7.52
CA ARG A 56 6.16 -1.86 7.21
C ARG A 56 6.37 -2.72 8.46
N PRO A 57 6.37 -4.06 8.34
CA PRO A 57 6.55 -4.91 9.50
C PRO A 57 7.80 -4.43 10.22
N SER A 58 7.67 -4.13 11.52
CA SER A 58 8.76 -3.56 12.29
C SER A 58 9.91 -4.55 12.34
N ARG A 59 10.93 -4.34 11.51
CA ARG A 59 12.15 -5.16 11.48
C ARG A 59 13.03 -4.82 12.67
N ARG A 60 12.57 -5.18 13.87
CA ARG A 60 13.30 -4.97 15.11
C ARG A 60 14.49 -5.93 15.17
N SER A 61 15.62 -5.42 15.66
CA SER A 61 16.79 -6.22 15.96
C SER A 61 16.57 -6.99 17.25
N CYS A 62 17.14 -8.19 17.35
CA CYS A 62 17.06 -9.04 18.52
C CYS A 62 18.24 -8.78 19.46
N GLN A 63 17.99 -8.81 20.77
CA GLN A 63 19.05 -8.78 21.78
C GLN A 63 19.21 -10.19 22.36
N TYR A 64 20.41 -10.75 22.26
CA TYR A 64 20.71 -12.08 22.80
C TYR A 64 22.15 -12.14 23.31
N ASN A 65 22.35 -12.61 24.55
CA ASN A 65 23.65 -12.67 25.23
C ASN A 65 24.48 -11.37 25.14
N GLY A 66 23.81 -10.22 25.31
CA GLY A 66 24.44 -8.88 25.24
C GLY A 66 24.85 -8.44 23.84
N LYS A 67 24.51 -9.20 22.79
CA LYS A 67 24.75 -8.86 21.39
C LYS A 67 23.46 -8.51 20.67
N THR A 68 23.57 -7.60 19.71
CA THR A 68 22.46 -7.18 18.85
C THR A 68 22.57 -7.87 17.50
N PHE A 69 21.48 -8.49 17.07
CA PHE A 69 21.36 -9.19 15.79
C PHE A 69 20.28 -8.52 14.94
N SER A 70 20.61 -8.22 13.69
CA SER A 70 19.65 -7.63 12.74
C SER A 70 18.48 -8.59 12.49
N HIS A 71 17.30 -8.02 12.21
CA HIS A 71 16.16 -8.79 11.71
C HIS A 71 16.56 -9.65 10.50
N GLY A 72 16.19 -10.94 10.53
CA GLY A 72 16.54 -11.91 9.50
C GLY A 72 17.95 -12.50 9.65
N TYR A 73 18.69 -12.16 10.71
CA TYR A 73 19.92 -12.86 11.06
C TYR A 73 19.64 -14.34 11.30
N TYR A 74 20.44 -15.20 10.67
CA TYR A 74 20.36 -16.65 10.80
C TYR A 74 21.76 -17.24 10.92
N ASN A 75 21.95 -18.19 11.83
CA ASN A 75 23.21 -18.92 11.98
C ASN A 75 22.97 -20.34 12.49
N ASP A 76 23.37 -21.33 11.71
CA ASP A 76 23.33 -22.76 12.01
C ASP A 76 24.71 -23.43 11.98
N THR A 77 25.79 -22.66 11.79
CA THR A 77 27.17 -23.18 11.68
C THR A 77 27.98 -23.02 12.96
N ASN A 78 27.34 -22.62 14.05
CA ASN A 78 27.99 -22.38 15.33
C ASN A 78 28.55 -23.69 15.96
N PRO A 79 29.72 -23.64 16.63
CA PRO A 79 30.35 -24.80 17.26
C PRO A 79 29.48 -25.50 18.32
N GLU A 80 28.51 -24.83 18.93
CA GLU A 80 27.63 -25.44 19.94
C GLU A 80 26.47 -26.25 19.32
N CYS A 81 26.40 -26.36 17.99
CA CYS A 81 25.35 -27.10 17.27
C CYS A 81 23.92 -26.64 17.63
N ILE A 82 23.73 -25.32 17.60
CA ILE A 82 22.42 -24.68 17.78
C ILE A 82 22.18 -23.72 16.64
N SER A 83 20.90 -23.56 16.27
CA SER A 83 20.47 -22.62 15.24
C SER A 83 19.84 -21.39 15.88
N TYR A 84 20.25 -20.23 15.41
CA TYR A 84 19.74 -18.92 15.81
C TYR A 84 18.98 -18.29 14.66
N TRP A 85 17.81 -17.72 14.94
CA TRP A 85 17.06 -16.92 13.98
C TRP A 85 16.46 -15.68 14.67
N CYS A 86 16.73 -14.49 14.13
CA CYS A 86 16.13 -13.25 14.62
C CYS A 86 14.86 -12.86 13.83
N VAL A 87 13.68 -12.95 14.46
CA VAL A 87 12.38 -12.51 13.90
C VAL A 87 11.83 -11.35 14.72
N ASN A 88 11.63 -10.19 14.10
CA ASN A 88 10.88 -9.05 14.67
C ASN A 88 11.20 -8.62 16.12
N GLY A 89 12.44 -8.84 16.58
CA GLY A 89 12.92 -8.51 17.93
C GLY A 89 13.09 -9.73 18.84
N ASP A 90 12.56 -10.88 18.44
CA ASP A 90 12.62 -12.13 19.16
C ASP A 90 13.69 -13.04 18.55
N MET A 91 14.57 -13.56 19.40
CA MET A 91 15.60 -14.53 19.01
C MET A 91 15.05 -15.94 19.22
N ASP A 92 14.77 -16.64 18.14
CA ASP A 92 14.44 -18.06 18.14
C ASP A 92 15.73 -18.88 18.18
N ILE A 93 15.74 -19.90 19.04
CA ILE A 93 16.90 -20.76 19.25
C ILE A 93 16.44 -22.21 19.19
N ALA A 94 16.97 -22.95 18.22
CA ALA A 94 16.75 -24.38 18.10
C ALA A 94 17.97 -25.16 18.59
N THR A 95 17.72 -26.08 19.52
CA THR A 95 18.74 -26.94 20.13
C THR A 95 18.50 -28.41 19.79
N CYS A 96 19.55 -29.21 19.73
CA CYS A 96 19.42 -30.66 19.55
C CYS A 96 18.79 -31.35 20.79
N SER A 97 18.21 -32.54 20.60
CA SER A 97 17.86 -33.42 21.72
C SER A 97 19.12 -33.85 22.48
N ASN A 98 19.07 -33.82 23.81
CA ASN A 98 20.17 -34.24 24.69
C ASN A 98 20.20 -35.76 24.95
N GLU A 99 19.28 -36.52 24.35
CA GLU A 99 19.26 -37.96 24.48
C GLU A 99 20.43 -38.60 23.72
N THR A 100 21.47 -38.97 24.45
CA THR A 100 22.56 -39.78 23.94
C THR A 100 22.12 -41.23 23.79
N PRO A 101 22.37 -41.88 22.64
CA PRO A 101 22.18 -43.32 22.48
C PRO A 101 22.98 -44.11 23.53
N ARG A 102 22.44 -45.25 23.97
CA ARG A 102 23.16 -46.13 24.89
C ARG A 102 24.46 -46.62 24.22
N PRO A 103 25.62 -46.53 24.89
CA PRO A 103 26.86 -47.05 24.34
C PRO A 103 26.75 -48.56 24.13
N TYR A 104 27.43 -49.06 23.09
CA TYR A 104 27.52 -50.48 22.78
C TYR A 104 28.96 -50.85 22.49
N GLY A 105 29.47 -51.85 23.23
CA GLY A 105 30.88 -52.27 23.18
C GLY A 105 31.80 -51.24 23.83
N SER A 106 32.99 -51.06 23.27
CA SER A 106 33.99 -50.07 23.70
C SER A 106 33.81 -48.68 23.05
N CYS A 107 32.84 -48.54 22.14
CA CYS A 107 32.65 -47.30 21.38
C CYS A 107 31.80 -46.29 22.14
N VAL A 108 32.13 -45.01 21.96
CA VAL A 108 31.35 -43.87 22.46
C VAL A 108 30.57 -43.21 21.31
N TYR A 109 29.45 -42.58 21.64
CA TYR A 109 28.70 -41.77 20.69
C TYR A 109 29.11 -40.32 20.81
N VAL A 110 29.53 -39.72 19.70
CA VAL A 110 29.91 -38.30 19.62
C VAL A 110 29.01 -37.58 18.63
N ARG A 111 28.77 -36.28 18.84
CA ARG A 111 28.02 -35.46 17.88
C ARG A 111 28.76 -35.40 16.54
N ARG A 112 28.01 -35.52 15.46
CA ARG A 112 28.50 -35.35 14.09
C ARG A 112 29.00 -33.91 13.89
N LYS A 113 30.07 -33.72 13.13
CA LYS A 113 30.50 -32.38 12.72
C LYS A 113 29.64 -31.87 11.55
N GLY A 114 29.26 -30.60 11.58
CA GLY A 114 28.51 -29.93 10.52
C GLY A 114 27.60 -28.83 11.05
N PRO A 115 26.76 -28.24 10.18
CA PRO A 115 25.74 -27.27 10.61
C PRO A 115 24.58 -27.96 11.33
N PHE A 116 23.77 -27.20 12.05
CA PHE A 116 22.48 -27.63 12.56
C PHE A 116 21.51 -27.88 11.38
N PRO A 117 20.64 -28.90 11.42
CA PRO A 117 20.48 -29.92 12.46
C PRO A 117 21.41 -31.14 12.28
N TYR A 118 22.26 -31.15 11.27
CA TYR A 118 23.09 -32.31 10.94
C TYR A 118 24.06 -32.70 12.06
N CYS A 119 24.62 -31.69 12.75
CA CYS A 119 25.46 -31.93 13.92
C CYS A 119 24.69 -32.50 15.12
N CYS A 120 23.34 -32.54 15.09
CA CYS A 120 22.54 -33.18 16.13
C CYS A 120 22.62 -34.71 16.08
N GLU A 121 23.06 -35.30 14.97
CA GLU A 121 23.21 -36.74 14.88
C GLU A 121 24.40 -37.23 15.71
N TYR A 122 24.25 -38.41 16.31
CA TYR A 122 25.35 -39.09 16.98
C TYR A 122 25.98 -40.12 16.05
N ILE A 123 27.31 -40.09 15.96
CA ILE A 123 28.11 -41.09 15.25
C ILE A 123 28.93 -41.90 16.26
N ARG A 124 29.23 -43.16 15.92
CA ARG A 124 30.05 -44.02 16.76
C ARG A 124 31.53 -43.70 16.53
N ALA A 125 32.24 -43.45 17.62
CA ALA A 125 33.68 -43.36 17.65
C ALA A 125 34.22 -44.57 18.42
N CYS A 126 34.89 -45.44 17.66
CA CYS A 126 35.77 -46.51 18.08
C CYS A 126 37.12 -46.22 17.39
#